data_AF-A0A947D6N0-F1
#
_entry.id   AF-A0A947D6N0-F1
#
_cell.length_a   1.000
_cell.length_b   1.000
_cell.length_c   1.000
_cell.angle_alpha   90.00
_cell.angle_beta   90.00
_cell.angle_gamma   90.00
#
_symmetry.space_group_name_H-M   'P 1'
#
loop_
_entity.id
_entity.type
_entity.pdbx_description
1 polymer ?
#
loop_
_entity_poly.entity_id
_entity_poly.type
_entity_poly.pdbx_seq_one_letter_code
_entity_poly.pdbx_strand_id
1 'polypeptide(L)'
;MAIRRWDKHAIKAEVHRRGATLVGIARAAALEPSACKVALHRKHAAGERAIAGFLGISPAELWPDRYAARPASHGFNTAAEPLGASRNRPAA
;
A
#
# COMPACT_ATOMS: atom_id res chain seq x y z
N MET A 1 5.98 19.79 -13.34
CA MET A 1 5.16 18.55 -13.31
C MET A 1 4.53 18.46 -11.93
N ALA A 2 3.20 18.50 -11.82
CA ALA A 2 2.54 18.57 -10.51
C ALA A 2 2.59 17.21 -9.81
N ILE A 3 3.27 17.15 -8.67
CA ILE A 3 3.27 15.98 -7.79
C ILE A 3 1.87 15.89 -7.18
N ARG A 4 0.95 15.16 -7.82
CA ARG A 4 -0.40 14.95 -7.29
C ARG A 4 -0.31 13.99 -6.10
N ARG A 5 -0.34 14.54 -4.89
CA ARG A 5 -0.57 13.76 -3.68
C ARG A 5 -2.03 13.33 -3.65
N TRP A 6 -2.28 12.04 -3.77
CA TRP A 6 -3.60 11.47 -3.54
C TRP A 6 -3.93 11.56 -2.05
N ASP A 7 -4.97 12.32 -1.74
CA ASP A 7 -5.61 12.37 -0.42
C ASP A 7 -7.07 11.91 -0.54
N LYS A 8 -7.70 11.53 0.58
CA LYS A 8 -9.13 11.21 0.70
C LYS A 8 -10.01 12.22 -0.06
N HIS A 9 -9.70 13.51 0.08
CA HIS A 9 -10.42 14.59 -0.57
C HIS A 9 -10.15 14.65 -2.08
N ALA A 10 -8.90 14.43 -2.51
CA ALA A 10 -8.53 14.40 -3.93
C ALA A 10 -9.23 13.23 -4.66
N ILE A 11 -9.24 12.05 -4.05
CA ILE A 11 -9.94 10.86 -4.57
C ILE A 11 -11.43 11.16 -4.70
N LYS A 12 -12.05 11.70 -3.66
CA LYS A 12 -13.48 12.05 -3.66
C LYS A 12 -13.79 13.10 -4.74
N ALA A 13 -12.94 14.11 -4.89
CA ALA A 13 -13.10 15.14 -5.90
C ALA A 13 -12.98 14.56 -7.31
N GLU A 14 -12.01 13.69 -7.58
CA GLU A 14 -11.82 13.06 -8.90
C GLU A 14 -12.98 12.11 -9.25
N VAL A 15 -13.45 11.32 -8.28
CA VAL A 15 -14.65 10.48 -8.42
C VAL A 15 -15.87 11.35 -8.79
N HIS A 16 -16.03 12.49 -8.12
CA HIS A 16 -17.12 13.42 -8.39
C HIS A 16 -16.98 14.14 -9.74
N ARG A 17 -15.76 14.51 -10.14
CA ARG A 17 -15.47 15.08 -11.47
C ARG A 17 -15.83 14.13 -12.61
N ARG A 18 -15.68 12.82 -12.38
CA ARG A 18 -16.11 11.77 -13.32
C ARG A 18 -17.61 11.45 -13.26
N GLY A 19 -18.38 12.16 -12.43
CA GLY A 19 -19.83 11.97 -12.30
C GLY A 19 -20.23 10.73 -11.50
N ALA A 20 -19.31 10.10 -10.78
CA ALA A 20 -19.61 8.95 -9.94
C ALA A 20 -19.65 9.30 -8.45
N THR A 21 -20.18 8.38 -7.65
CA THR A 21 -20.15 8.45 -6.19
C THR A 21 -19.49 7.20 -5.64
N LEU A 22 -18.91 7.29 -4.45
CA LEU A 22 -18.33 6.15 -3.75
C LEU A 22 -19.33 5.00 -3.59
N VAL A 23 -20.61 5.33 -3.38
CA VAL A 23 -21.71 4.36 -3.30
C VAL A 23 -21.99 3.73 -4.66
N GLY A 24 -21.98 4.51 -5.75
CA GLY A 24 -22.13 4.01 -7.11
C GLY A 24 -21.00 3.04 -7.50
N ILE A 25 -19.77 3.38 -7.13
CA ILE A 25 -18.60 2.52 -7.35
C ILE A 25 -18.70 1.22 -6.55
N ALA A 26 -19.11 1.31 -5.28
CA ALA A 26 -19.34 0.12 -4.44
C ALA A 26 -20.39 -0.80 -5.07
N ARG A 27 -21.52 -0.24 -5.50
CA ARG A 27 -22.60 -0.98 -6.18
C ARG A 27 -22.13 -1.62 -7.48
N ALA A 28 -21.35 -0.91 -8.30
CA ALA A 28 -20.78 -1.44 -9.53
C ALA A 28 -19.80 -2.60 -9.27
N ALA A 29 -19.13 -2.60 -8.13
CA ALA A 29 -18.25 -3.67 -7.67
C ALA A 29 -18.98 -4.78 -6.89
N ALA A 30 -20.31 -4.75 -6.79
CA ALA A 30 -21.11 -5.64 -5.95
C ALA A 30 -20.67 -5.66 -4.47
N LEU A 31 -20.19 -4.53 -3.96
CA LEU A 31 -19.74 -4.32 -2.59
C LEU A 31 -20.73 -3.46 -1.81
N GLU A 32 -20.65 -3.57 -0.49
CA GLU A 32 -21.44 -2.73 0.40
C GLU A 32 -21.03 -1.24 0.26
N PRO A 33 -21.97 -0.28 0.20
CA PRO A 33 -21.68 1.15 0.14
C PRO A 33 -20.73 1.65 1.24
N SER A 34 -20.76 0.99 2.39
CA SER A 34 -19.85 1.21 3.52
C SER A 34 -18.40 0.93 3.16
N ALA A 35 -18.12 -0.08 2.33
CA ALA A 35 -16.78 -0.53 1.99
C ALA A 35 -15.93 0.56 1.32
N CYS A 36 -16.50 1.33 0.39
CA CYS A 36 -15.79 2.44 -0.25
C CYS A 36 -15.54 3.63 0.71
N LYS A 37 -16.45 3.89 1.66
CA LYS A 37 -16.20 4.88 2.72
C LYS A 37 -15.10 4.39 3.67
N VAL A 38 -15.16 3.13 4.09
CA VAL A 38 -14.17 2.52 4.97
C VAL A 38 -12.80 2.50 4.30
N ALA A 39 -12.71 2.23 2.99
CA ALA A 39 -11.45 2.27 2.22
C ALA A 39 -10.71 3.62 2.29
N LEU A 40 -11.42 4.74 2.47
CA LEU A 40 -10.79 6.06 2.65
C LEU A 40 -10.21 6.28 4.06
N HIS A 41 -10.70 5.54 5.05
CA HIS A 41 -10.33 5.68 6.46
C HIS A 41 -9.44 4.55 6.98
N ARG A 42 -9.62 3.32 6.49
CA ARG A 42 -8.99 2.07 6.93
C ARG A 42 -8.59 1.23 5.70
N LYS A 43 -7.68 0.27 5.89
CA LYS A 43 -7.29 -0.70 4.85
C LYS A 43 -8.51 -1.55 4.48
N HIS A 44 -8.92 -1.53 3.23
CA HIS A 44 -10.07 -2.29 2.74
C HIS A 44 -9.85 -2.67 1.27
N ALA A 45 -9.12 -3.77 1.05
CA ALA A 45 -8.59 -4.14 -0.26
C ALA A 45 -9.64 -4.17 -1.39
N ALA A 46 -10.85 -4.64 -1.10
CA ALA A 46 -11.95 -4.68 -2.07
C ALA A 46 -12.43 -3.27 -2.47
N GLY A 47 -12.56 -2.35 -1.50
CA GLY A 47 -13.00 -0.98 -1.75
C GLY A 47 -11.91 -0.15 -2.44
N GLU A 48 -10.64 -0.35 -2.05
CA GLU A 48 -9.48 0.25 -2.69
C GLU A 48 -9.39 -0.17 -4.17
N ARG A 49 -9.55 -1.46 -4.47
CA ARG A 49 -9.55 -1.97 -5.85
C ARG A 49 -10.71 -1.42 -6.68
N ALA A 50 -11.90 -1.31 -6.11
CA ALA A 50 -13.06 -0.75 -6.81
C ALA A 50 -12.83 0.73 -7.20
N ILE A 51 -12.31 1.53 -6.26
CA ILE A 51 -11.98 2.95 -6.49
C ILE A 51 -10.83 3.08 -7.50
N ALA A 52 -9.78 2.28 -7.34
CA ALA A 52 -8.64 2.22 -8.25
C ALA A 52 -9.05 1.85 -9.68
N GLY A 53 -9.87 0.81 -9.84
CA GLY A 53 -10.42 0.38 -11.13
C GLY A 53 -11.28 1.45 -11.78
N PHE A 54 -12.11 2.16 -11.00
CA PHE A 54 -12.90 3.28 -11.52
C PHE A 54 -12.04 4.45 -11.98
N LEU A 55 -10.96 4.75 -11.26
CA LEU A 55 -10.02 5.82 -11.61
C LEU A 55 -9.07 5.40 -12.76
N GLY A 56 -8.90 4.10 -13.00
CA GLY A 56 -7.91 3.55 -13.91
C GLY A 56 -6.48 3.73 -13.39
N ILE A 57 -6.33 3.84 -12.07
CA ILE A 57 -5.05 4.08 -11.39
C ILE A 57 -4.79 2.90 -10.48
N SER A 58 -3.53 2.51 -10.29
CA SER A 58 -3.19 1.44 -9.36
C SER A 58 -3.55 1.83 -7.91
N PRO A 59 -4.08 0.91 -7.07
CA PRO A 59 -4.31 1.19 -5.66
C PRO A 59 -3.01 1.57 -4.93
N ALA A 60 -1.86 1.16 -5.48
CA ALA A 60 -0.56 1.53 -4.98
C ALA A 60 -0.19 3.01 -5.18
N GLU A 61 -0.66 3.64 -6.26
CA GLU A 61 -0.46 5.07 -6.48
C GLU A 61 -1.43 5.92 -5.65
N LEU A 62 -2.66 5.43 -5.44
CA LEU A 62 -3.67 6.09 -4.61
C LEU A 62 -3.32 6.04 -3.12
N TRP A 63 -2.78 4.91 -2.67
CA TRP A 63 -2.36 4.69 -1.28
C TRP A 63 -0.89 4.28 -1.21
N PRO A 64 0.04 5.23 -1.49
CA PRO A 64 1.46 4.94 -1.47
C PRO A 64 1.95 4.51 -0.08
N ASP A 65 1.32 4.97 1.01
CA ASP A 65 1.63 4.50 2.38
C ASP A 65 1.28 3.02 2.61
N ARG A 66 0.23 2.51 1.93
CA ARG A 66 -0.28 1.15 2.15
C ARG A 66 0.41 0.11 1.28
N TYR A 67 0.78 0.53 0.07
CA TYR A 67 1.42 -0.28 -0.97
C TYR A 67 2.81 0.23 -1.30
N ALA A 68 3.44 1.02 -0.43
CA ALA A 68 4.87 1.21 -0.44
C ALA A 68 5.46 -0.20 -0.34
N ALA A 69 5.71 -0.78 -1.51
CA ALA A 69 6.56 -1.92 -1.68
C ALA A 69 7.81 -1.49 -0.95
N ARG A 70 8.01 -2.08 0.23
CA ARG A 70 9.22 -1.92 1.00
C ARG A 70 10.33 -2.04 -0.03
N PRO A 71 11.15 -1.00 -0.31
CA PRO A 71 12.36 -1.26 -1.04
C PRO A 71 13.03 -2.36 -0.24
N ALA A 72 13.46 -3.43 -0.92
CA ALA A 72 14.22 -4.50 -0.31
C ALA A 72 15.50 -3.88 0.26
N SER A 73 15.37 -3.35 1.45
CA SER A 73 16.41 -2.82 2.31
C SER A 73 16.06 -3.31 3.71
N HIS A 74 15.84 -4.63 3.80
CA HIS A 74 16.42 -5.36 4.92
C HIS A 74 17.91 -5.42 4.63
N GLY A 75 18.61 -4.33 4.93
CA GLY A 75 19.99 -4.44 5.36
C GLY A 75 19.99 -5.19 6.69
N PHE A 76 19.82 -6.51 6.63
CA PHE A 76 20.46 -7.35 7.63
C PHE A 76 21.94 -7.22 7.32
N ASN A 77 22.62 -6.35 8.05
CA ASN A 77 24.04 -6.55 8.28
C ASN A 77 24.16 -7.89 9.03
N THR A 78 24.14 -8.99 8.30
CA THR A 78 24.79 -10.22 8.74
C THR A 78 26.28 -9.94 8.60
N ALA A 79 26.80 -9.09 9.50
CA ALA A 79 28.15 -9.28 9.96
C ALA A 79 28.11 -10.64 10.66
N ALA A 80 28.48 -11.68 9.91
CA ALA A 80 28.89 -12.93 10.48
C ALA A 80 30.11 -12.60 11.34
N GLU A 81 29.86 -12.27 12.61
CA GLU A 81 30.81 -12.51 13.68
C GLU A 81 31.32 -13.94 13.49
N PRO A 82 32.61 -14.16 13.19
CA PRO A 82 33.14 -15.50 13.20
C PRO A 82 33.09 -15.97 14.66
N LEU A 83 32.15 -16.85 14.96
CA LEU A 83 32.12 -17.57 16.23
C LEU A 83 33.51 -18.16 16.45
N GLY A 84 34.20 -17.63 17.46
CA GLY A 84 35.48 -18.16 17.89
C GLY A 84 35.30 -19.60 18.37
N ALA A 85 36.22 -20.47 17.95
CA ALA A 85 36.85 -21.45 18.84
C ALA A 85 37.79 -22.36 18.03
N SER A 86 39.09 -22.29 18.35
CA SER A 86 39.83 -23.44 18.91
C SER A 86 41.33 -23.31 18.60
N ARG A 87 42.02 -22.47 19.36
CA ARG A 87 43.47 -22.61 19.56
C ARG A 87 43.65 -23.53 20.77
N ASN A 88 43.79 -24.83 20.52
CA ASN A 88 44.40 -25.72 21.50
C ASN A 88 45.42 -26.65 20.84
N ARG A 89 46.68 -26.20 20.86
CA ARG A 89 47.95 -26.95 20.81
C ARG A 89 49.00 -26.02 21.46
N PRO A 90 49.91 -26.52 22.32
CA PRO A 90 50.81 -27.66 22.09
C PRO A 90 50.76 -28.70 23.24
N ALA A 91 51.23 -29.96 23.18
CA ALA A 91 52.48 -30.57 22.69
C ALA A 91 53.73 -30.19 23.50
N ALA A 92 53.87 -30.77 24.69
CA ALA A 92 55.13 -31.09 25.39
C ALA A 92 54.84 -32.11 26.51
#